data_AF-A0A932CSE8-F1
#
_entry.id   AF-A0A932CSE8-F1
#
_cell.length_a   1.000
_cell.length_b   1.000
_cell.length_c   1.000
_cell.angle_alpha   90.00
_cell.angle_beta   90.00
_cell.angle_gamma   90.00
#
_symmetry.space_group_name_H-M   'P 1'
#
loop_
_entity.id
_entity.type
_entity.pdbx_description
1 polymer ?
#
loop_
_entity_poly.entity_id
_entity_poly.type
_entity_poly.pdbx_seq_one_letter_code
_entity_poly.pdbx_strand_id
1 'polypeptide(L)'
;MNGWDIWKKGFDAWENATARVLAEWLKSPLVLGPSGALLSAMMRSKAAGDQALATFWGTMGLPTKRDQERTLHALNQLQSRILDLEERLADDERR
;
A
#
# COMPACT_ATOMS: atom_id res chain seq x y z
N MET A 1 -3.85 45.12 -16.20
CA MET A 1 -4.29 43.81 -15.69
C MET A 1 -3.32 42.79 -16.27
N ASN A 2 -2.52 42.14 -15.43
CA ASN A 2 -1.46 41.22 -15.88
C ASN A 2 -2.12 39.90 -16.36
N GLY A 3 -1.48 39.18 -17.29
CA GLY A 3 -1.96 37.86 -17.74
C GLY A 3 -2.14 36.86 -16.59
N TRP A 4 -1.33 37.01 -15.53
CA TRP A 4 -1.48 36.28 -14.28
C TRP A 4 -2.82 36.54 -13.57
N ASP A 5 -3.29 37.78 -13.54
CA ASP A 5 -4.53 38.14 -12.83
C ASP A 5 -5.76 37.54 -13.52
N ILE A 6 -5.74 37.50 -14.86
CA ILE A 6 -6.80 36.91 -15.67
C ILE A 6 -6.82 35.38 -15.51
N TRP A 7 -5.65 34.74 -15.58
CA TRP A 7 -5.53 33.30 -15.36
C TRP A 7 -5.99 32.93 -13.95
N LYS A 8 -5.54 33.66 -12.92
CA LYS A 8 -5.88 33.38 -11.53
C LYS A 8 -7.37 33.51 -11.27
N LYS A 9 -8.02 34.55 -11.80
CA LYS A 9 -9.48 34.70 -11.68
C LYS A 9 -10.25 33.56 -12.36
N GLY A 10 -9.77 33.07 -13.51
CA GLY A 10 -10.35 31.92 -14.19
C GLY A 10 -10.15 30.62 -13.42
N PHE A 11 -8.95 30.41 -12.87
CA PHE A 11 -8.63 29.28 -12.00
C PHE A 11 -9.51 29.29 -10.74
N ASP A 12 -9.60 30.43 -10.05
CA ASP A 12 -10.40 30.57 -8.83
C ASP A 12 -11.89 30.28 -9.10
N ALA A 13 -12.42 30.70 -10.26
CA ALA A 13 -13.80 30.41 -10.65
C ALA A 13 -14.02 28.90 -10.91
N TRP A 14 -13.08 28.26 -11.60
CA TRP A 14 -13.10 26.82 -11.85
C TRP A 14 -12.96 26.01 -10.54
N GLU A 15 -11.97 26.34 -9.72
CA GLU A 15 -11.72 25.70 -8.43
C GLU A 15 -12.95 25.78 -7.54
N ASN A 16 -13.58 26.96 -7.41
CA ASN A 16 -14.78 27.11 -6.60
C ASN A 16 -15.96 26.29 -7.13
N ALA A 17 -16.13 26.19 -8.44
CA ALA A 17 -17.21 25.39 -9.03
C ALA A 17 -16.96 23.89 -8.82
N THR A 18 -15.74 23.43 -9.09
CA THR A 18 -15.34 22.02 -8.95
C THR A 18 -15.32 21.60 -7.48
N ALA A 19 -14.87 22.45 -6.57
CA ALA A 19 -14.85 22.18 -5.14
C ALA A 19 -16.26 22.01 -4.56
N ARG A 20 -17.25 22.78 -5.04
CA ARG A 20 -18.65 22.63 -4.61
C ARG A 20 -19.23 21.27 -5.04
N VAL A 21 -19.04 20.92 -6.31
CA VAL A 21 -19.51 19.63 -6.85
C VAL A 21 -18.83 18.46 -6.14
N LEU A 22 -17.51 18.53 -5.96
CA LEU A 22 -16.76 17.50 -5.22
C LEU A 22 -17.17 17.42 -3.76
N ALA A 23 -17.42 18.55 -3.10
CA ALA A 23 -17.87 18.56 -1.71
C ALA A 23 -19.26 17.94 -1.55
N GLU A 24 -20.18 18.16 -2.49
CA GLU A 24 -21.49 17.52 -2.48
C GLU A 24 -21.39 16.01 -2.71
N TRP A 25 -20.55 15.57 -3.64
CA TRP A 25 -20.32 14.14 -3.88
C TRP A 25 -19.62 13.44 -2.71
N LEU A 26 -18.60 14.08 -2.12
CA LEU A 26 -17.86 13.58 -0.95
C LEU A 26 -18.65 13.69 0.36
N LYS A 27 -19.77 14.41 0.39
CA LYS A 27 -20.65 14.46 1.57
C LYS A 27 -21.92 13.65 1.38
N SER A 28 -22.20 13.19 0.16
CA SER A 28 -23.40 12.41 -0.14
C SER A 28 -23.21 10.94 0.28
N PRO A 29 -23.93 10.47 1.32
CA PRO A 29 -23.86 9.07 1.76
C PRO A 29 -24.38 8.11 0.68
N LEU A 30 -25.24 8.61 -0.21
CA LEU A 30 -25.84 7.86 -1.32
C LEU A 30 -24.85 7.56 -2.44
N VAL A 31 -23.72 8.29 -2.53
CA VAL A 31 -22.65 8.03 -3.49
C VAL A 31 -21.49 7.31 -2.81
N LEU A 32 -21.05 7.81 -1.66
CA LEU A 32 -19.90 7.25 -0.93
C LEU A 32 -20.14 5.83 -0.41
N GLY A 33 -21.35 5.53 0.09
CA GLY A 33 -21.67 4.20 0.60
C GLY A 33 -21.58 3.13 -0.49
N PRO A 34 -22.35 3.25 -1.59
CA PRO A 34 -22.32 2.28 -2.68
C PRO A 34 -20.97 2.20 -3.40
N SER A 35 -20.30 3.32 -3.63
CA SER A 35 -18.97 3.32 -4.28
C SER A 35 -17.89 2.69 -3.39
N GLY A 36 -17.91 2.97 -2.09
CA GLY A 36 -17.03 2.32 -1.11
C GLY A 36 -17.28 0.81 -1.03
N ALA A 37 -18.54 0.39 -1.05
CA ALA A 37 -18.91 -1.03 -1.06
C ALA A 37 -18.45 -1.73 -2.34
N LEU A 38 -18.64 -1.11 -3.50
CA LEU A 38 -18.19 -1.61 -4.80
C LEU A 38 -16.66 -1.72 -4.85
N LEU A 39 -15.95 -0.68 -4.45
CA LEU A 39 -14.49 -0.70 -4.38
C LEU A 39 -13.99 -1.79 -3.43
N SER A 40 -14.63 -1.92 -2.26
CA SER A 40 -14.31 -2.97 -1.29
C SER A 40 -14.56 -4.38 -1.85
N ALA A 41 -15.64 -4.56 -2.61
CA ALA A 41 -15.92 -5.82 -3.30
C ALA A 41 -14.85 -6.11 -4.36
N MET A 42 -14.53 -5.13 -5.20
CA MET A 42 -13.50 -5.25 -6.23
C MET A 42 -12.12 -5.58 -5.63
N MET A 43 -11.73 -4.91 -4.55
CA MET A 43 -10.45 -5.18 -3.88
C MET A 43 -10.40 -6.58 -3.27
N ARG A 44 -11.51 -7.06 -2.69
CA ARG A 44 -11.61 -8.45 -2.20
C ARG A 44 -11.49 -9.47 -3.33
N SER A 45 -12.18 -9.24 -4.44
CA SER A 45 -12.08 -10.10 -5.62
C SER A 45 -10.66 -10.11 -6.20
N LYS A 46 -10.02 -8.94 -6.30
CA LYS A 46 -8.62 -8.84 -6.71
C LYS A 46 -7.70 -9.64 -5.78
N ALA A 47 -7.83 -9.45 -4.47
CA ALA A 47 -7.00 -10.14 -3.48
C ALA A 47 -7.16 -11.67 -3.57
N ALA A 48 -8.38 -12.16 -3.77
CA ALA A 48 -8.63 -13.58 -4.00
C ALA A 48 -7.97 -14.09 -5.29
N GLY A 49 -8.02 -13.30 -6.37
CA GLY A 49 -7.33 -13.60 -7.63
C GLY A 49 -5.81 -13.65 -7.48
N ASP A 50 -5.22 -12.67 -6.81
CA ASP A 50 -3.78 -12.62 -6.52
C ASP A 50 -3.35 -13.85 -5.69
N GLN A 51 -4.16 -14.27 -4.72
CA GLN A 51 -3.90 -15.47 -3.92
C GLN A 51 -4.00 -16.76 -4.73
N ALA A 52 -4.99 -16.88 -5.63
CA ALA A 52 -5.14 -18.03 -6.51
C ALA A 52 -3.95 -18.16 -7.47
N LEU A 53 -3.53 -17.04 -8.07
CA LEU A 53 -2.34 -16.99 -8.91
C LEU A 53 -1.10 -17.38 -8.12
N ALA A 54 -0.87 -16.80 -6.95
CA ALA A 54 0.27 -17.16 -6.11
C ALA A 54 0.28 -18.67 -5.79
N THR A 55 -0.88 -19.26 -5.49
CA THR A 55 -1.00 -20.70 -5.24
C THR A 55 -0.68 -21.53 -6.48
N PHE A 56 -1.18 -21.11 -7.65
CA PHE A 56 -0.89 -21.76 -8.92
C PHE A 56 0.60 -21.73 -9.24
N TRP A 57 1.23 -20.55 -9.17
CA TRP A 57 2.66 -20.38 -9.36
C TRP A 57 3.48 -21.20 -8.37
N GLY A 58 3.08 -21.21 -7.09
CA GLY A 58 3.70 -22.03 -6.06
C GLY A 58 3.58 -23.54 -6.33
N THR A 59 2.44 -24.00 -6.86
CA THR A 59 2.24 -25.41 -7.24
C THR A 59 3.15 -25.81 -8.41
N MET A 60 3.39 -24.88 -9.34
CA MET A 60 4.36 -25.07 -10.43
C MET A 60 5.83 -24.91 -9.98
N GLY A 61 6.08 -24.66 -8.69
CA GLY A 61 7.43 -24.50 -8.14
C GLY A 61 8.08 -23.15 -8.45
N LEU A 62 7.30 -22.17 -8.93
CA LEU A 62 7.81 -20.82 -9.21
C LEU A 62 7.76 -19.96 -7.94
N PRO A 63 8.85 -19.23 -7.62
CA PRO A 63 8.94 -18.45 -6.39
C PRO A 63 7.93 -17.30 -6.41
N THR A 64 7.11 -17.22 -5.36
CA THR A 64 6.11 -16.16 -5.21
C THR A 64 6.63 -15.02 -4.35
N LYS A 65 5.98 -13.85 -4.42
CA LYS A 65 6.27 -12.73 -3.51
C LYS A 65 6.19 -13.13 -2.03
N ARG A 66 5.25 -14.00 -1.68
CA ARG A 66 5.08 -14.51 -0.30
C ARG A 66 6.29 -15.35 0.14
N ASP A 67 6.87 -16.12 -0.78
CA ASP A 67 8.08 -16.90 -0.50
C ASP A 67 9.31 -16.00 -0.32
N GLN A 68 9.39 -14.92 -1.10
CA GLN A 68 10.42 -13.88 -0.92
C GLN A 68 10.33 -13.24 0.46
N GLU A 69 9.13 -12.83 0.89
CA GLU A 69 8.91 -12.23 2.21
C GLU A 69 9.28 -13.19 3.36
N ARG A 70 8.92 -14.48 3.24
CA ARG A 70 9.29 -15.50 4.24
C ARG A 70 10.81 -15.72 4.28
N THR A 71 11.45 -15.75 3.12
CA THR A 71 12.91 -15.90 3.02
C THR A 71 13.62 -14.71 3.63
N LEU A 72 13.16 -13.48 3.33
CA LEU A 72 13.71 -12.26 3.90
C LEU A 72 13.54 -12.22 5.43
N HIS A 73 12.39 -12.64 5.94
CA HIS A 73 12.17 -12.73 7.38
C HIS A 73 13.10 -13.74 8.05
N ALA A 74 13.28 -14.93 7.45
CA ALA A 74 14.21 -15.93 7.95
C ALA A 74 15.66 -15.43 7.95
N LEU A 75 16.09 -14.72 6.90
CA LEU A 75 17.41 -14.09 6.82
C LEU A 75 17.63 -13.09 7.96
N ASN A 76 16.67 -12.20 8.21
CA ASN A 76 16.75 -11.24 9.33
C ASN A 76 16.85 -11.95 10.70
N GLN A 77 16.10 -13.05 10.87
CA GLN A 77 16.15 -13.82 12.11
C GLN A 77 17.50 -14.52 12.30
N LEU A 78 18.08 -15.07 11.23
CA LEU A 78 19.42 -15.66 11.26
C LEU A 78 20.47 -14.60 11.60
N GLN A 79 20.43 -13.44 10.95
CA GLN A 79 21.33 -12.32 11.25
C GLN A 79 21.24 -11.92 12.72
N SER A 80 20.04 -11.79 13.27
CA SER A 80 19.86 -11.43 14.69
C SER A 80 20.50 -12.46 15.62
N ARG A 81 20.29 -13.75 15.36
CA ARG A 81 20.89 -14.83 16.17
C ARG A 81 22.42 -14.87 16.06
N ILE A 82 22.97 -14.54 14.89
CA ILE A 82 24.41 -14.45 14.70
C ILE A 82 24.98 -13.33 15.57
N LEU A 83 24.35 -12.15 15.55
CA LEU A 83 24.76 -11.02 16.40
C LEU A 83 24.71 -11.39 17.89
N ASP A 84 23.65 -12.04 18.35
CA ASP A 84 23.54 -12.48 19.75
C ASP A 84 24.65 -13.49 20.13
N LEU A 85 25.04 -14.36 19.21
CA LEU A 85 26.13 -15.31 19.44
C LEU A 85 27.50 -14.63 19.45
N GLU A 86 27.72 -13.67 18.55
CA GLU A 86 28.93 -12.85 18.52
C GLU A 86 29.10 -12.06 19.82
N GLU A 87 28.03 -11.47 20.35
CA GLU A 87 28.05 -10.75 21.63
C GLU A 87 28.40 -11.69 22.80
N ARG A 88 27.77 -12.87 22.87
CA ARG A 88 28.07 -13.86 23.91
C ARG A 88 29.51 -14.36 23.86
N LEU A 89 30.04 -14.60 22.66
CA LEU A 89 31.42 -15.05 22.48
C LEU A 89 32.38 -13.96 22.98
N ALA A 90 32.13 -12.70 22.63
CA ALA A 90 32.93 -11.57 23.09
C ALA A 90 32.89 -11.40 24.62
N ASP A 91 31.76 -11.67 25.26
CA ASP A 91 31.63 -11.63 26.72
C ASP A 91 32.37 -12.78 27.41
N ASP A 92 32.33 -13.99 26.85
CA ASP A 92 33.06 -15.14 27.39
C ASP A 92 34.59 -14.99 27.19
N GLU A 93 35.05 -14.40 26.08
CA GLU A 93 36.47 -14.08 25.86
C GLU A 93 37.02 -13.01 26.83
N ARG A 94 36.14 -12.19 27.42
CA ARG A 94 36.50 -11.17 28.41
C ARG A 94 36.55 -11.69 29.85
N ARG A 95 36.08 -12.92 30.09
CA ARG A 95 36.11 -13.59 31.41
C ARG A 95 37.41 -14.34 31.62
#